data_AF-A0A2A4QJ67-F1
#
_entry.id   AF-A0A2A4QJ67-F1
#
_cell.length_a   1.000
_cell.length_b   1.000
_cell.length_c   1.000
_cell.angle_alpha   90.00
_cell.angle_beta   90.00
_cell.angle_gamma   90.00
#
_symmetry.space_group_name_H-M   'P 1'
#
loop_
_entity.id
_entity.type
_entity.pdbx_description
1 polymer ?
#
loop_
_entity_poly.entity_id
_entity_poly.type
_entity_poly.pdbx_seq_one_letter_code
_entity_poly.pdbx_strand_id
1 'polypeptide(L)'
;MKKIFISFLAGVVLTAFLAYLSIAKLIFSSVQEQAYIHINVLALMEKGYNLTIEDQRLSANYGIEHVQTLISDPFVFCDDLTLKIIEKARKLKLKQNLMPDC
;
A
#
# COMPACT_ATOMS: atom_id res chain seq x y z
N MET A 1 -21.19 24.71 -33.10
CA MET A 1 -21.05 24.91 -31.63
C MET A 1 -21.07 23.61 -30.81
N LYS A 2 -22.03 22.67 -31.00
CA LYS A 2 -22.08 21.40 -30.23
C LYS A 2 -20.79 20.55 -30.23
N LYS A 3 -20.09 20.43 -31.37
CA LYS A 3 -18.87 19.60 -31.48
C LYS A 3 -17.70 20.13 -30.62
N ILE A 4 -17.53 21.46 -30.57
CA ILE A 4 -16.50 22.11 -29.76
C ILE A 4 -16.74 21.86 -28.26
N PHE A 5 -18.01 21.94 -27.83
CA PHE A 5 -18.40 21.66 -26.45
C PHE A 5 -18.14 20.20 -26.04
N ILE A 6 -18.42 19.24 -26.93
CA ILE A 6 -18.17 17.81 -26.68
C ILE A 6 -16.66 17.53 -26.57
N SER A 7 -15.84 18.09 -27.45
CA SER A 7 -14.38 17.93 -27.40
C SER A 7 -13.79 18.57 -26.14
N PHE A 8 -14.30 19.73 -25.71
CA PHE A 8 -13.90 20.37 -24.46
C PHE A 8 -14.24 19.50 -23.24
N LEU A 9 -15.47 18.97 -23.18
CA LEU A 9 -15.92 18.10 -22.08
C LEU A 9 -15.09 16.81 -22.02
N ALA A 10 -14.81 16.19 -23.16
CA ALA A 10 -13.95 15.00 -23.22
C ALA A 10 -12.53 15.28 -22.71
N GLY A 11 -11.98 16.46 -23.04
CA GLY A 11 -10.68 16.90 -22.53
C GLY A 11 -10.66 17.03 -21.00
N VAL A 12 -11.69 17.65 -20.41
CA VAL A 12 -11.83 17.80 -18.96
C VAL A 12 -11.97 16.45 -18.25
N VAL A 13 -12.75 15.52 -18.82
CA VAL A 13 -12.91 14.18 -18.25
C VAL A 13 -11.60 13.40 -18.30
N LEU A 14 -10.86 13.48 -19.41
CA LEU A 14 -9.58 12.80 -19.55
C LEU A 14 -8.53 13.33 -18.58
N THR A 15 -8.42 14.65 -18.41
CA THR A 15 -7.48 15.25 -17.46
C THR A 15 -7.85 14.92 -16.02
N ALA A 16 -9.14 14.94 -15.67
CA ALA A 16 -9.61 14.53 -14.34
C ALA A 16 -9.29 13.05 -14.06
N PHE A 17 -9.48 12.17 -15.05
CA PHE A 17 -9.17 10.75 -14.92
C PHE A 17 -7.66 10.50 -14.72
N LEU A 18 -6.79 11.17 -15.48
CA LEU A 18 -5.34 11.06 -15.32
C LEU A 18 -4.86 11.63 -13.98
N ALA A 19 -5.44 12.74 -13.52
CA ALA A 19 -5.14 13.31 -12.22
C ALA A 19 -5.52 12.34 -11.08
N TYR A 20 -6.72 11.74 -11.17
CA TYR A 20 -7.17 10.73 -10.22
C TYR A 20 -6.21 9.53 -10.14
N LEU A 21 -5.82 8.96 -11.29
CA LEU A 21 -4.87 7.85 -11.34
C LEU A 21 -3.51 8.22 -10.74
N SER A 22 -3.04 9.44 -10.98
CA SER A 22 -1.76 9.93 -10.46
C SER A 22 -1.78 10.08 -8.94
N ILE A 23 -2.86 10.63 -8.39
CA ILE A 23 -3.05 10.76 -6.94
C ILE A 23 -3.19 9.39 -6.29
N ALA A 24 -3.96 8.47 -6.88
CA ALA A 24 -4.11 7.11 -6.39
C ALA A 24 -2.75 6.40 -6.33
N LYS A 25 -1.91 6.52 -7.37
CA LYS A 25 -0.57 5.95 -7.39
C LYS A 25 0.35 6.56 -6.32
N LEU A 26 0.28 7.86 -6.09
CA LEU A 26 1.08 8.54 -5.06
C LEU A 26 0.71 8.05 -3.65
N ILE A 27 -0.60 7.99 -3.36
CA ILE A 27 -1.11 7.49 -2.08
C ILE A 27 -0.67 6.03 -1.88
N PHE A 28 -0.84 5.19 -2.91
CA PHE A 28 -0.44 3.79 -2.86
C PHE A 28 1.06 3.63 -2.56
N SER A 29 1.93 4.37 -3.26
CA SER A 29 3.37 4.36 -3.02
C SER A 29 3.72 4.74 -1.58
N SER A 30 3.04 5.74 -1.02
CA SER A 30 3.28 6.17 0.36
C SER A 30 2.87 5.10 1.38
N VAL A 31 1.77 4.37 1.11
CA VAL A 31 1.29 3.27 1.96
C VAL A 31 2.26 2.09 1.91
N GLN A 32 2.80 1.78 0.73
CA GLN A 32 3.81 0.72 0.56
C GLN A 32 5.08 1.00 1.38
N GLU A 33 5.61 2.22 1.30
CA GLU A 33 6.81 2.61 2.05
C GLU A 33 6.58 2.49 3.56
N GLN A 34 5.44 2.97 4.05
CA GLN A 34 5.09 2.87 5.47
C GLN A 34 4.93 1.41 5.92
N ALA A 35 4.23 0.58 5.14
CA ALA A 35 4.11 -0.85 5.42
C ALA A 35 5.48 -1.53 5.51
N TYR A 36 6.38 -1.20 4.58
CA TYR A 36 7.73 -1.78 4.54
C TYR A 36 8.55 -1.40 5.79
N ILE A 37 8.49 -0.13 6.23
CA ILE A 37 9.17 0.33 7.45
C ILE A 37 8.63 -0.43 8.67
N HIS A 38 7.31 -0.49 8.84
CA HIS A 38 6.69 -1.12 10.00
C HIS A 38 6.95 -2.63 10.08
N ILE A 39 6.90 -3.33 8.94
CA ILE A 39 7.28 -4.73 8.87
C ILE A 39 8.76 -4.93 9.22
N ASN A 40 9.64 -4.00 8.84
CA ASN A 40 11.05 -4.12 9.16
C ASN A 40 11.32 -3.94 10.66
N VAL A 41 10.58 -3.03 11.31
CA VAL A 41 10.60 -2.88 12.77
C VAL A 41 10.11 -4.17 13.45
N LEU A 42 9.01 -4.77 12.97
CA LEU A 42 8.53 -6.06 13.46
C LEU A 42 9.58 -7.18 13.31
N ALA A 43 10.30 -7.21 12.18
CA ALA A 43 11.37 -8.18 11.96
C ALA A 43 12.58 -7.98 12.89
N LEU A 44 12.87 -6.74 13.30
CA LEU A 44 13.88 -6.47 14.33
C LEU A 44 13.41 -6.92 15.71
N MET A 45 12.13 -6.77 16.04
CA MET A 45 11.57 -7.30 17.28
C MET A 45 11.69 -8.82 17.36
N GLU A 46 11.38 -9.53 16.27
CA GLU A 46 11.52 -11.00 16.20
C GLU A 46 12.95 -11.46 16.45
N LYS A 47 13.95 -10.64 16.08
CA LYS A 47 15.37 -10.90 16.33
C LYS A 47 15.83 -10.53 17.75
N GLY A 48 14.95 -10.01 18.60
CA GLY A 48 15.26 -9.68 20.00
C GLY A 48 15.93 -8.32 20.21
N TYR A 49 15.83 -7.39 19.25
CA TYR A 49 16.32 -6.02 19.46
C TYR A 49 15.40 -5.26 20.44
N ASN A 50 16.00 -4.58 21.44
CA ASN A 50 15.30 -3.81 22.46
C ASN A 50 14.78 -2.48 21.90
N LEU A 51 13.61 -2.52 21.28
CA LEU A 51 12.75 -1.35 21.03
C LEU A 51 11.82 -1.12 22.22
N THR A 52 11.31 0.10 22.41
CA THR A 52 10.35 0.32 23.51
C THR A 52 9.06 -0.46 23.24
N ILE A 53 8.39 -0.94 24.29
CA ILE A 53 7.13 -1.72 24.16
C ILE A 53 6.07 -0.92 23.36
N GLU A 54 6.07 0.40 23.48
CA GLU A 54 5.18 1.28 22.72
C GLU A 54 5.53 1.33 21.23
N ASP A 55 6.82 1.46 20.86
CA ASP A 55 7.25 1.43 19.45
C ASP A 55 6.87 0.11 18.78
N GLN A 56 7.00 -0.98 19.54
CA GLN A 56 6.65 -2.32 19.10
C GLN A 56 5.15 -2.47 18.82
N ARG A 57 4.32 -1.99 19.74
CA ARG A 57 2.86 -2.03 19.63
C ARG A 57 2.36 -1.13 18.51
N LEU A 58 2.86 0.10 18.41
CA LEU A 58 2.51 1.01 17.33
C LEU A 58 2.88 0.36 15.98
N SER A 59 4.10 -0.12 15.84
CA SER A 59 4.55 -0.69 14.57
C SER A 59 3.80 -1.96 14.18
N ALA A 60 3.40 -2.78 15.14
CA ALA A 60 2.55 -3.93 14.89
C ALA A 60 1.17 -3.51 14.34
N ASN A 61 0.53 -2.54 14.99
CA ASN A 61 -0.78 -2.04 14.58
C ASN A 61 -0.75 -1.39 13.20
N TYR A 62 0.20 -0.46 12.98
CA TYR A 62 0.36 0.23 11.70
C TYR A 62 0.77 -0.72 10.59
N GLY A 63 1.69 -1.65 10.86
CA GLY A 63 2.10 -2.67 9.91
C GLY A 63 0.94 -3.54 9.46
N ILE A 64 0.06 -3.98 10.37
CA ILE A 64 -1.12 -4.77 10.02
C ILE A 64 -2.10 -3.94 9.19
N GLU A 65 -2.41 -2.71 9.57
CA GLU A 65 -3.37 -1.84 8.88
C GLU A 65 -2.93 -1.49 7.45
N HIS A 66 -1.67 -1.11 7.27
CA HIS A 66 -1.14 -0.74 5.97
C HIS A 66 -1.01 -1.96 5.05
N VAL A 67 -0.57 -3.09 5.60
CA VAL A 67 -0.54 -4.35 4.87
C VAL A 67 -1.96 -4.75 4.45
N GLN A 68 -2.97 -4.63 5.33
CA GLN A 68 -4.35 -4.89 4.95
C GLN A 68 -4.84 -4.01 3.81
N THR A 69 -4.48 -2.73 3.81
CA THR A 69 -4.83 -1.78 2.72
C THR A 69 -4.19 -2.16 1.38
N LEU A 70 -2.91 -2.56 1.39
CA LEU A 70 -2.22 -3.02 0.17
C LEU A 70 -2.84 -4.31 -0.38
N ILE A 71 -3.40 -5.11 0.53
CA ILE A 71 -3.90 -6.43 0.26
C ILE A 71 -5.39 -6.41 -0.16
N SER A 72 -6.18 -5.43 0.28
CA SER A 72 -7.62 -5.34 -0.03
C SER A 72 -7.91 -4.95 -1.49
N ASP A 73 -6.97 -4.29 -2.17
CA ASP A 73 -7.04 -3.98 -3.61
C ASP A 73 -5.89 -4.66 -4.39
N PRO A 74 -5.81 -6.00 -4.35
CA PRO A 74 -4.62 -6.78 -4.73
C PRO A 74 -4.26 -6.65 -6.21
N PHE A 75 -5.26 -6.49 -7.09
CA PHE A 75 -5.07 -6.55 -8.54
C PHE A 75 -4.55 -5.26 -9.15
N VAL A 76 -4.52 -4.16 -8.40
CA VAL A 76 -4.17 -2.85 -8.96
C VAL A 76 -2.65 -2.67 -9.01
N PHE A 77 -1.88 -3.32 -8.13
CA PHE A 77 -0.44 -3.07 -8.01
C PHE A 77 0.37 -4.28 -7.47
N CYS A 78 0.61 -5.31 -8.30
CA CYS A 78 1.59 -6.38 -7.99
C CYS A 78 3.01 -5.98 -8.42
N ASP A 79 3.58 -4.93 -7.83
CA ASP A 79 4.98 -4.54 -8.06
C ASP A 79 5.97 -5.26 -7.12
N ASP A 80 7.27 -5.14 -7.40
CA ASP A 80 8.33 -5.82 -6.64
C ASP A 80 8.33 -5.45 -5.14
N LEU A 81 7.96 -4.21 -4.79
CA LEU A 81 7.89 -3.78 -3.40
C LEU A 81 6.71 -4.43 -2.67
N THR A 82 5.52 -4.47 -3.29
CA THR A 82 4.34 -5.14 -2.73
C THR A 82 4.61 -6.62 -2.48
N LEU A 83 5.25 -7.30 -3.43
CA LEU A 83 5.65 -8.70 -3.28
C LEU A 83 6.59 -8.91 -2.08
N LYS A 84 7.60 -8.04 -1.92
CA LYS A 84 8.52 -8.09 -0.76
C LYS A 84 7.81 -7.86 0.57
N ILE A 85 6.85 -6.93 0.62
CA ILE A 85 6.03 -6.64 1.80
C ILE A 85 5.22 -7.88 2.18
N ILE A 86 4.54 -8.50 1.20
CA ILE A 86 3.75 -9.72 1.39
C ILE A 86 4.64 -10.87 1.86
N GLU A 87 5.80 -11.09 1.25
CA GLU A 87 6.72 -12.16 1.62
C GLU A 87 7.20 -12.01 3.08
N LYS A 88 7.60 -10.80 3.47
CA LYS A 88 8.02 -10.53 4.85
C LYS A 88 6.86 -10.68 5.84
N ALA A 89 5.67 -10.17 5.50
CA ALA A 89 4.48 -10.35 6.33
C ALA A 89 4.14 -11.84 6.55
N ARG A 90 4.34 -12.68 5.52
CA ARG A 90 4.12 -14.13 5.59
C ARG A 90 5.13 -14.81 6.52
N LYS A 91 6.41 -14.42 6.45
CA LYS A 91 7.47 -14.90 7.36
C LYS A 91 7.13 -14.59 8.82
N LEU A 92 6.60 -13.40 9.07
CA LEU A 92 6.15 -12.93 10.39
C LEU A 92 4.79 -13.51 10.83
N LYS A 93 4.18 -14.41 10.04
CA LYS A 93 2.86 -15.03 10.32
C LYS A 93 1.74 -14.02 10.58
N LEU A 94 1.80 -12.83 9.95
CA LEU A 94 0.69 -11.87 9.96
C LEU A 94 -0.52 -12.48 9.21
N LYS A 95 -1.76 -12.15 9.63
CA LYS A 95 -3.01 -12.80 9.19
C LYS A 95 -3.01 -13.10 7.67
N GLN A 96 -3.01 -14.39 7.33
CA GLN A 96 -2.83 -14.90 5.96
C GLN A 96 -4.07 -14.79 5.08
N ASN A 97 -5.27 -14.72 5.66
CA ASN A 97 -6.56 -14.80 4.95
C ASN A 97 -6.87 -13.59 4.05
N LEU A 98 -5.94 -12.66 3.93
CA LEU A 98 -6.14 -11.45 3.15
C LEU A 98 -5.22 -11.45 1.92
N MET A 99 -4.06 -12.12 1.94
CA MET A 99 -2.97 -11.89 0.96
C MET A 99 -3.39 -12.05 -0.52
N PRO A 100 -2.95 -11.15 -1.42
CA PRO A 100 -3.14 -11.27 -2.86
C PRO A 100 -2.52 -12.58 -3.35
N ASP A 101 -3.22 -13.30 -4.22
CA ASP A 101 -2.56 -14.17 -5.20
C ASP A 101 -2.00 -13.28 -6.32
N CYS A 102 -0.98 -12.50 -5.97
CA CYS A 102 0.11 -12.16 -6.87
C CYS A 102 1.11 -13.34 -6.80
#